data_AF-A0A6P1EN00-F1
#
_entry.id   AF-A0A6P1EN00-F1
#
_cell.length_a   1.000
_cell.length_b   1.000
_cell.length_c   1.000
_cell.angle_alpha   90.00
_cell.angle_beta   90.00
_cell.angle_gamma   90.00
#
_symmetry.space_group_name_H-M   'P 1'
#
loop_
_entity.id
_entity.type
_entity.pdbx_description
1 polymer ?
#
loop_
_entity_poly.entity_id
_entity_poly.type
_entity_poly.pdbx_seq_one_letter_code
_entity_poly.pdbx_strand_id
1 'polypeptide(L)'
;MKRFKIPETGDNVILKSKKTTDYKEVKIVEVEAEFYAIELATGKSLKDKSETFIGESIPDLLGCLQDRYEIYLDDEFVEVSGFDYVPK
;
A
#
# COMPACT_ATOMS: atom_id res chain seq x y z
N MET A 1 0.08 18.19 -13.33
CA MET A 1 0.01 17.69 -11.95
C MET A 1 -0.64 16.33 -11.99
N LYS A 2 0.10 15.23 -11.79
CA LYS A 2 -0.51 13.90 -11.64
C LYS A 2 -1.40 13.97 -10.39
N ARG A 3 -2.71 13.78 -10.55
CA ARG A 3 -3.62 13.63 -9.41
C ARG A 3 -3.16 12.37 -8.69
N PHE A 4 -2.73 12.49 -7.44
CA PHE A 4 -2.51 11.32 -6.59
C PHE A 4 -3.84 10.56 -6.55
N LYS A 5 -3.87 9.35 -7.10
CA LYS A 5 -5.02 8.47 -6.99
C LYS A 5 -4.95 7.85 -5.60
N ILE A 6 -5.96 8.10 -4.78
CA ILE A 6 -6.08 7.41 -3.49
C ILE A 6 -6.42 5.96 -3.83
N PRO A 7 -5.71 4.97 -3.27
CA PRO A 7 -6.04 3.57 -3.52
C PRO A 7 -7.43 3.26 -2.96
N GLU A 8 -8.06 2.23 -3.51
CA GLU A 8 -9.42 1.83 -3.12
C GLU A 8 -9.38 0.50 -2.32
N THR A 9 -10.53 0.08 -1.80
CA THR A 9 -10.62 -1.26 -1.19
C THR A 9 -10.33 -2.33 -2.24
N GLY A 10 -9.48 -3.29 -1.90
CA GLY A 10 -9.02 -4.35 -2.80
C GLY A 10 -7.74 -4.04 -3.56
N ASP A 11 -7.27 -2.79 -3.53
CA ASP A 11 -6.02 -2.35 -4.17
C ASP A 11 -4.80 -2.87 -3.42
N ASN A 12 -3.72 -3.09 -4.18
CA ASN A 12 -2.44 -3.55 -3.65
C ASN A 12 -1.54 -2.35 -3.35
N VAL A 13 -0.90 -2.41 -2.19
CA VAL A 13 -0.02 -1.35 -1.69
C VAL A 13 1.27 -1.98 -1.19
N ILE A 14 2.39 -1.41 -1.59
CA ILE A 14 3.71 -1.84 -1.13
C ILE A 14 4.16 -0.91 -0.02
N LEU A 15 4.43 -1.49 1.15
CA LEU A 15 4.95 -0.80 2.31
C LEU A 15 6.44 -1.14 2.46
N LYS A 16 7.29 -0.13 2.32
CA LYS A 16 8.71 -0.26 2.61
C LYS A 16 8.98 0.31 4.00
N SER A 17 9.62 -0.45 4.87
CA SER A 17 9.94 0.08 6.19
C SER A 17 10.88 1.29 6.08
N LYS A 18 10.65 2.33 6.88
CA LYS A 18 11.62 3.43 7.01
C LYS A 18 12.85 3.03 7.83
N LYS A 19 12.73 1.97 8.63
CA LYS A 19 13.81 1.50 9.52
C LYS A 19 14.67 0.40 8.91
N THR A 20 14.12 -0.35 7.97
CA THR A 20 14.79 -1.49 7.32
C THR A 20 14.58 -1.44 5.82
N THR A 21 15.37 -2.18 5.04
CA THR A 21 15.17 -2.35 3.60
C THR A 21 14.10 -3.40 3.25
N ASP A 22 13.20 -3.68 4.19
CA ASP A 22 12.16 -4.70 4.03
C ASP A 22 10.93 -4.11 3.31
N TYR A 23 10.40 -4.87 2.35
CA TYR A 23 9.22 -4.52 1.56
C TYR A 23 8.10 -5.49 1.87
N LYS A 24 6.90 -4.97 2.06
CA LYS A 24 5.70 -5.75 2.37
C LYS A 24 4.59 -5.37 1.42
N GLU A 25 4.14 -6.34 0.66
CA GLU A 25 2.92 -6.21 -0.13
C GLU A 25 1.71 -6.45 0.76
N VAL A 26 0.83 -5.47 0.81
CA VAL A 26 -0.45 -5.51 1.52
C VAL A 26 -1.60 -5.14 0.60
N LYS A 27 -2.79 -5.56 0.97
CA LYS A 27 -4.04 -5.23 0.33
C LYS A 27 -4.91 -4.43 1.29
N ILE A 28 -5.55 -3.38 0.80
CA ILE A 28 -6.54 -2.63 1.59
C ILE A 28 -7.83 -3.45 1.62
N VAL A 29 -8.36 -3.69 2.81
CA VAL A 29 -9.59 -4.43 3.04
C VAL A 29 -10.53 -3.61 3.91
N GLU A 30 -11.82 -3.66 3.62
CA GLU A 30 -12.85 -3.09 4.48
C GLU A 30 -13.10 -4.05 5.66
N VAL A 31 -13.03 -3.53 6.87
CA VAL A 31 -13.23 -4.27 8.12
C VAL A 31 -14.37 -3.60 8.86
N GLU A 32 -15.47 -4.34 9.03
CA GLU A 32 -16.74 -3.77 9.50
C GLU A 32 -17.29 -2.70 8.54
N ALA A 33 -18.56 -2.33 8.67
CA ALA A 33 -19.28 -1.55 7.64
C ALA A 33 -18.71 -0.13 7.38
N GLU A 34 -17.70 0.32 8.14
CA GLU A 34 -17.20 1.70 8.13
C GLU A 34 -15.68 1.84 8.41
N PHE A 35 -14.90 0.76 8.54
CA PHE A 35 -13.45 0.86 8.78
C PHE A 35 -12.64 0.13 7.70
N TYR A 36 -11.37 0.52 7.58
CA TYR A 36 -10.43 -0.04 6.62
C TYR A 36 -9.18 -0.54 7.33
N ALA A 37 -8.67 -1.68 6.91
CA ALA A 37 -7.43 -2.25 7.39
C ALA A 37 -6.55 -2.70 6.23
N ILE A 38 -5.32 -3.12 6.55
CA ILE A 38 -4.41 -3.73 5.59
C ILE A 38 -4.14 -5.20 5.93
N GLU A 39 -4.21 -6.04 4.90
CA GLU A 39 -3.92 -7.46 4.96
C GLU A 39 -2.65 -7.76 4.16
N LEU A 40 -1.69 -8.48 4.74
CA LEU A 40 -0.54 -9.00 4.01
C LEU A 40 -1.01 -9.96 2.90
N ALA A 41 -0.21 -10.10 1.84
CA ALA A 41 -0.44 -11.12 0.80
C ALA A 41 -0.62 -12.56 1.33
N THR A 42 -0.19 -12.82 2.57
CA THR A 42 -0.41 -14.10 3.29
C THR A 42 -1.82 -14.27 3.89
N GLY A 43 -2.72 -13.31 3.70
CA GLY A 43 -4.06 -13.31 4.31
C GLY A 43 -4.06 -12.98 5.80
N LYS A 44 -2.98 -12.38 6.31
CA LYS A 44 -2.83 -11.99 7.72
C LYS A 44 -2.83 -10.48 7.84
N SER A 45 -3.57 -9.94 8.80
CA SER A 45 -3.54 -8.50 9.08
C SER A 45 -2.13 -8.02 9.40
N LEU A 46 -1.72 -6.87 8.85
CA LEU A 46 -0.47 -6.26 9.27
C LEU A 46 -0.66 -5.71 10.69
N LYS A 47 0.16 -6.22 11.62
CA LYS A 47 0.15 -5.79 13.02
C LYS A 47 1.47 -5.13 13.38
N ASP A 48 1.42 -4.09 14.20
CA ASP A 48 2.59 -3.55 14.90
C ASP A 48 2.44 -3.72 16.40
N LYS A 49 3.47 -4.28 17.05
CA LYS A 49 3.60 -4.34 18.53
C LYS A 49 2.32 -4.70 19.31
N SER A 50 1.40 -5.46 18.68
CA SER A 50 0.10 -5.97 19.18
C SER A 50 -1.18 -5.32 18.64
N GLU A 51 -1.11 -4.32 17.75
CA GLU A 51 -2.30 -3.68 17.15
C GLU A 51 -2.32 -3.80 15.63
N THR A 52 -3.50 -4.07 15.06
CA THR A 52 -3.72 -4.05 13.61
C THR A 52 -3.84 -2.60 13.14
N PHE A 53 -3.25 -2.27 11.98
CA PHE A 53 -3.48 -0.96 11.37
C PHE A 53 -4.91 -0.89 10.83
N ILE A 54 -5.73 -0.02 11.44
CA ILE A 54 -7.12 0.23 11.08
C ILE A 54 -7.30 1.76 11.00
N GLY A 55 -8.09 2.24 10.04
CA GLY A 55 -8.48 3.64 9.93
C GLY A 55 -9.95 3.79 9.59
N GLU A 56 -10.54 4.93 9.94
CA GLU A 56 -11.93 5.28 9.62
C GLU A 56 -12.13 5.56 8.11
N SER A 57 -11.03 5.77 7.39
CA SER A 57 -11.02 5.95 5.94
C SER A 57 -9.65 5.55 5.40
N ILE A 58 -9.57 5.23 4.11
CA ILE A 58 -8.29 4.90 3.46
C ILE A 58 -7.22 5.98 3.67
N PRO A 59 -7.50 7.29 3.54
CA PRO A 59 -6.50 8.33 3.80
C PRO A 59 -5.98 8.33 5.24
N ASP A 60 -6.85 8.03 6.21
CA ASP A 60 -6.50 7.94 7.63
C ASP A 60 -5.59 6.74 7.90
N LEU A 61 -5.97 5.56 7.40
CA LEU A 61 -5.17 4.34 7.46
C LEU A 61 -3.78 4.53 6.83
N LEU A 62 -3.71 5.14 5.65
CA LEU A 62 -2.44 5.46 4.99
C LEU A 62 -1.64 6.48 5.80
N GLY A 63 -2.28 7.47 6.41
CA GLY A 63 -1.64 8.42 7.32
C GLY A 63 -0.94 7.72 8.50
N CYS A 64 -1.59 6.75 9.13
CA CYS A 64 -1.00 5.94 10.21
C CYS A 64 0.21 5.13 9.71
N LEU A 65 0.15 4.58 8.50
CA LEU A 65 1.22 3.79 7.93
C LEU A 65 2.43 4.65 7.52
N GLN A 66 2.19 5.88 7.06
CA GLN A 66 3.24 6.81 6.64
C GLN A 66 4.21 7.18 7.76
N ASP A 67 3.83 7.07 9.03
CA ASP A 67 4.76 7.29 10.15
C ASP A 67 5.96 6.32 10.08
N ARG A 68 5.70 5.06 9.69
CA ARG A 68 6.67 3.96 9.79
C ARG A 68 7.11 3.39 8.45
N TYR A 69 6.29 3.55 7.41
CA TYR A 69 6.51 2.99 6.10
C TYR A 69 6.51 4.08 5.03
N GLU A 70 7.31 3.89 3.99
CA GLU A 70 7.12 4.53 2.71
C GLU A 70 6.08 3.71 1.94
N ILE A 71 5.05 4.38 1.43
CA ILE A 71 3.90 3.75 0.78
C ILE A 71 4.01 3.95 -0.72
N TYR A 72 4.01 2.84 -1.46
CA TYR A 72 4.00 2.82 -2.92
C TYR A 72 2.70 2.16 -3.40
N LEU A 73 2.02 2.82 -4.33
CA LEU A 73 0.79 2.30 -4.92
C LEU A 73 1.13 1.53 -6.19
N ASP A 74 0.49 0.39 -6.41
CA ASP A 74 0.75 -0.48 -7.57
C ASP A 74 0.38 0.21 -8.91
N ASP A 75 -0.47 1.25 -8.88
CA ASP A 75 -0.81 2.12 -10.03
C ASP A 75 0.43 2.86 -10.62
N GLU A 76 1.58 2.84 -9.94
CA GLU A 76 2.88 3.31 -10.45
C GLU A 76 3.80 2.20 -10.98
N PHE A 77 3.38 0.94 -11.02
CA PHE A 77 3.89 0.02 -12.04
C PHE A 77 3.15 0.32 -13.34
N VAL A 78 3.44 1.51 -13.89
CA VAL A 78 3.38 1.67 -15.33
C VAL A 78 4.25 0.54 -15.85
N GLU A 79 3.63 -0.44 -16.50
CA GLU A 79 4.35 -1.41 -17.29
C GLU A 79 5.34 -0.59 -18.13
N VAL A 80 6.62 -0.62 -17.77
CA VAL A 80 7.69 -0.32 -18.72
C VAL A 80 7.73 -1.54 -19.64
N SER A 81 6.63 -1.77 -20.36
CA SER A 81 6.53 -2.72 -21.43
C SER A 81 7.38 -2.16 -22.56
N GLY A 82 8.62 -2.64 -22.62
CA GLY A 82 9.49 -2.50 -23.77
C GLY A 82 10.28 -1.20 -23.80
N PHE A 83 11.52 -1.27 -23.30
CA PHE A 83 12.62 -0.62 -24.01
C PHE A 83 12.62 -1.12 -25.47
N ASP A 84 11.97 -0.41 -26.38
CA ASP A 84 12.30 -0.50 -27.80
C ASP A 84 13.49 0.44 -28.04
N TYR A 85 14.65 0.05 -27.49
CA TYR A 85 15.92 0.62 -27.91
C TYR A 85 16.29 -0.04 -29.24
N VAL A 86 15.89 0.59 -30.35
CA VAL A 86 16.38 0.23 -31.68
C VAL A 86 17.54 1.16 -32.01
N PRO A 87 18.80 0.71 -31.92
CA PRO A 87 19.90 1.46 -32.50
C PRO A 87 19.90 1.23 -34.01
N LYS A 88 19.66 2.29 -34.78
CA LYS A 88 20.15 2.41 -36.16
C LYS A 88 20.58 3.85 -36.46
#